data_AF-A0AA96E5T5-F1
#
_entry.id   AF-A0AA96E5T5-F1
#
_cell.length_a   1.000
_cell.length_b   1.000
_cell.length_c   1.000
_cell.angle_alpha   90.00
_cell.angle_beta   90.00
_cell.angle_gamma   90.00
#
_symmetry.space_group_name_H-M   'P 1'
#
loop_
_entity.id
_entity.type
_entity.pdbx_description
1 polymer ?
#
loop_
_entity_poly.entity_id
_entity_poly.type
_entity_poly.pdbx_seq_one_letter_code
_entity_poly.pdbx_strand_id
1 'polypeptide(L)' 'MPSKCEYFYQLQARGITAAAAKKWLKQNPPPRGWKHSAWRWANENMTTEAAQ' A
#
# COMPACT_ATOMS: atom_id res chain seq x y z
N MET A 1 -4.87 0.07 16.27
CA MET A 1 -4.82 -0.72 15.01
C MET A 1 -4.25 0.20 13.95
N PRO A 2 -3.14 -0.15 13.29
CA PRO A 2 -2.50 0.76 12.35
C PRO A 2 -3.47 1.11 11.21
N SER A 3 -3.51 2.39 10.85
CA SER A 3 -4.51 2.94 9.94
C SER A 3 -4.18 2.67 8.47
N LYS A 4 -5.17 2.62 7.58
CA LYS A 4 -4.92 2.43 6.13
C LYS A 4 -3.94 3.47 5.54
N CYS A 5 -3.93 4.69 6.09
CA CYS A 5 -3.03 5.77 5.70
C CYS A 5 -1.59 5.50 6.17
N GLU A 6 -1.40 4.99 7.40
CA GLU A 6 -0.08 4.55 7.88
C GLU A 6 0.54 3.50 6.94
N TYR A 7 -0.26 2.54 6.46
CA TYR A 7 0.25 1.54 5.53
C TYR A 7 0.80 2.18 4.26
N PHE A 8 0.01 3.09 3.70
CA PHE A 8 0.34 3.78 2.46
C PHE A 8 1.61 4.63 2.60
N TYR A 9 1.75 5.40 3.69
CA TYR A 9 2.97 6.17 3.93
C TYR A 9 4.19 5.27 4.16
N GLN A 10 4.05 4.12 4.81
CA GLN A 10 5.16 3.16 4.93
C GLN A 10 5.60 2.61 3.58
N LEU A 11 4.67 2.38 2.66
CA LEU A 11 5.00 1.96 1.30
C LEU A 11 5.70 3.08 0.52
N GLN A 12 5.24 4.34 0.65
CA GLN A 12 5.91 5.50 0.04
C GLN A 12 7.31 5.73 0.62
N ALA A 13 7.47 5.64 1.94
CA ALA A 13 8.77 5.76 2.62
C ALA A 13 9.76 4.66 2.21
N ARG A 14 9.25 3.49 1.79
CA ARG A 14 10.06 2.41 1.19
C ARG A 14 10.43 2.65 -0.28
N GLY A 15 9.98 3.75 -0.88
CA GLY A 15 10.19 4.04 -2.30
C GLY A 15 9.37 3.14 -3.23
N ILE A 16 8.31 2.50 -2.73
CA ILE A 16 7.41 1.70 -3.57
C ILE A 16 6.60 2.67 -4.41
N THR A 17 6.92 2.71 -5.71
CA THR A 17 6.19 3.50 -6.68
C THR A 17 4.84 2.84 -6.98
N ALA A 18 3.88 3.64 -7.46
CA ALA A 18 2.57 3.17 -7.89
C ALA A 18 2.61 2.00 -8.86
N ALA A 19 3.50 2.08 -9.86
CA ALA A 19 3.67 1.04 -10.87
C ALA A 19 4.16 -0.28 -10.26
N ALA A 20 4.98 -0.22 -9.20
CA ALA A 20 5.49 -1.38 -8.50
C ALA A 20 4.55 -1.88 -7.38
N ALA A 21 3.65 -1.03 -6.87
CA ALA A 21 2.81 -1.30 -5.72
C ALA A 21 1.99 -2.58 -5.90
N LYS A 22 1.32 -2.78 -7.04
CA LYS A 22 0.51 -3.98 -7.31
C LYS A 22 1.33 -5.28 -7.22
N LYS A 23 2.53 -5.29 -7.81
CA LYS A 23 3.42 -6.47 -7.79
C LYS A 23 4.00 -6.69 -6.39
N TRP A 24 4.45 -5.62 -5.74
CA TRP A 24 5.02 -5.67 -4.40
C TRP A 24 4.00 -6.11 -3.36
N LEU A 25 2.79 -5.56 -3.39
CA LEU A 25 1.68 -5.90 -2.48
C LEU A 25 1.16 -7.32 -2.69
N LYS A 26 1.28 -7.88 -3.90
CA LYS A 26 0.97 -9.30 -4.16
C LYS A 26 2.04 -10.23 -3.57
N GLN A 27 3.31 -9.81 -3.59
CA GLN A 27 4.43 -10.59 -3.05
C GLN A 27 4.59 -10.42 -1.54
N ASN A 28 4.17 -9.27 -1.00
CA ASN A 28 4.27 -8.90 0.41
C ASN A 28 2.84 -8.73 0.96
N PRO A 29 2.23 -9.81 1.47
CA PRO A 29 0.93 -9.71 2.11
C PRO A 29 1.02 -8.76 3.32
N PRO A 30 -0.11 -8.10 3.68
CA PRO A 30 -0.13 -7.16 4.78
C PRO A 30 0.33 -7.83 6.08
N PRO A 31 1.09 -7.14 6.94
CA PRO A 31 1.58 -7.73 8.18
C PRO A 31 0.44 -8.19 9.09
N ARG A 32 0.71 -9.17 9.93
CA ARG A 32 -0.28 -9.74 10.86
C ARG A 32 -0.83 -8.63 11.78
N GLY A 33 -2.14 -8.42 11.78
CA GLY A 33 -2.83 -7.34 12.54
C GLY A 33 -3.32 -6.17 11.68
N TRP A 34 -2.95 -6.12 10.40
CA TRP A 34 -3.52 -5.19 9.44
C TRP A 34 -4.81 -5.72 8.83
N LYS A 35 -5.80 -4.85 8.64
CA LYS A 35 -7.05 -5.22 7.96
C LYS A 35 -6.81 -5.37 6.46
N HIS A 36 -7.46 -6.35 5.83
CA HIS A 36 -7.45 -6.51 4.37
C HIS A 36 -7.88 -5.24 3.61
N SER A 37 -8.72 -4.40 4.23
CA SER A 37 -9.11 -3.10 3.69
C SER A 37 -7.95 -2.10 3.57
N ALA A 38 -6.96 -2.15 4.45
CA ALA A 38 -5.77 -1.28 4.34
C ALA A 38 -4.93 -1.65 3.12
N TRP A 39 -4.80 -2.94 2.84
CA TRP A 39 -4.07 -3.46 1.68
C TRP A 39 -4.76 -3.09 0.35
N ARG A 40 -6.08 -3.31 0.26
CA ARG A 40 -6.84 -2.94 -0.94
C ARG A 40 -6.83 -1.42 -1.16
N TRP A 41 -7.05 -0.64 -0.11
CA TRP A 41 -7.04 0.82 -0.19
C TRP A 41 -5.66 1.37 -0.61
N ALA A 42 -4.56 0.86 -0.03
CA ALA A 42 -3.23 1.29 -0.42
C ALA A 42 -2.93 0.95 -1.88
N ASN A 43 -3.34 -0.22 -2.37
CA ASN A 43 -3.20 -0.56 -3.79
C ASN A 43 -3.97 0.42 -4.70
N GLU A 44 -5.20 0.78 -4.34
CA GLU A 44 -6.02 1.75 -5.09
C GLU A 44 -5.41 3.16 -5.08
N ASN A 45 -4.95 3.65 -3.92
CA ASN A 45 -4.44 5.01 -3.78
C ASN A 45 -3.01 5.16 -4.31
N MET A 46 -2.15 4.14 -4.14
CA MET A 46 -0.83 4.11 -4.78
C MET A 46 -0.96 4.25 -6.29
N THR A 47 -1.90 3.52 -6.91
CA THR A 47 -2.11 3.55 -8.36
C THR A 47 -2.71 4.89 -8.84
N THR A 48 -3.41 5.62 -7.97
CA THR A 48 -4.13 6.86 -8.32
C THR A 48 -3.30 8.12 -8.11
N GLU A 49 -2.59 8.26 -6.97
CA GLU A 49 -1.84 9.49 -6.63
C GLU A 49 -0.53 9.68 -7.43
N ALA A 50 0.09 8.62 -7.97
CA ALA A 50 1.30 8.78 -8.79
C ALA A 50 1.02 8.89 -10.30
N ALA A 51 -0.24 8.94 -10.70
CA ALA A 51 -0.64 9.23 -12.07
C ALA A 51 -0.77 10.74 -12.35
N GLN A 52 -0.49 11.59 -11.36
CA GLN A 52 -0.52 13.05 -11.47
C GLN A 52 0.89 13.64 -11.54
#